data_AF-A0A925E729-F1
#
_entry.id   AF-A0A925E729-F1
#
_cell.length_a   1.000
_cell.length_b   1.000
_cell.length_c   1.000
_cell.angle_alpha   90.00
_cell.angle_beta   90.00
_cell.angle_gamma   90.00
#
_symmetry.space_group_name_H-M   'P 1'
#
loop_
_entity.id
_entity.type
_entity.pdbx_description
1 polymer ?
#
loop_
_entity_poly.entity_id
_entity_poly.type
_entity_poly.pdbx_seq_one_letter_code
_entity_poly.pdbx_strand_id
1 'polypeptide(L)'
;MEETALLGFIGAVIGAGVTNFIAARLADKERKEIRRKERVTFLTNAMQSLVDLRGQYEAILSNFALEGHPSPNFLVEHYKIMGMAISVVLSIDDDELREIAIKRLTPHLVKKDDNLEEFRLYGEYPTRNRDALTDVVIQVGKLIAEEMKT
;
A
#
# COMPACT_ATOMS: atom_id res chain seq x y z
N MET A 1 -48.13 40.08 26.67
CA MET A 1 -47.32 38.95 27.18
C MET A 1 -46.82 38.01 26.06
N GLU A 2 -47.08 38.31 24.77
CA GLU A 2 -46.72 37.38 23.67
C GLU A 2 -45.33 37.61 23.05
N GLU A 3 -44.77 38.82 23.09
CA GLU A 3 -43.48 39.13 22.43
C GLU A 3 -42.26 38.47 23.11
N THR A 4 -42.28 38.29 24.43
CA THR A 4 -41.18 37.64 25.17
C THR A 4 -41.10 36.14 24.91
N ALA A 5 -42.24 35.49 24.63
CA ALA A 5 -42.29 34.08 24.28
C ALA A 5 -41.75 33.81 22.86
N LEU A 6 -42.03 34.72 21.92
CA LEU A 6 -41.58 34.62 20.53
C LEU A 6 -40.05 34.77 20.41
N LEU A 7 -39.45 35.73 21.15
CA LEU A 7 -38.00 35.93 21.19
C LEU A 7 -37.26 34.75 21.85
N GLY A 8 -37.84 34.16 22.90
CA GLY A 8 -37.30 32.95 23.53
C GLY A 8 -37.33 31.73 22.60
N PHE A 9 -38.39 31.58 21.80
CA PHE A 9 -38.51 30.51 20.82
C PHE A 9 -37.50 30.65 19.66
N ILE A 10 -37.31 31.86 19.14
CA ILE A 10 -36.33 32.15 18.08
C ILE A 10 -34.90 31.89 18.59
N GLY A 11 -34.58 32.31 19.82
CA GLY A 11 -33.27 32.04 20.44
C GLY A 11 -32.99 30.55 20.63
N ALA A 12 -34.01 29.77 21.03
CA ALA A 12 -33.88 28.32 21.20
C ALA A 12 -33.68 27.57 19.87
N VAL A 13 -34.40 27.97 18.81
CA VAL A 13 -34.29 27.36 17.47
C VAL A 13 -32.93 27.67 16.84
N ILE A 14 -32.44 28.90 16.95
CA ILE A 14 -31.10 29.28 16.45
C ILE A 14 -30.02 28.57 17.26
N GLY A 15 -30.13 28.53 18.58
CA GLY A 15 -29.21 27.83 19.47
C GLY A 15 -29.11 26.35 19.11
N ALA A 16 -30.24 25.64 19.02
CA ALA A 16 -30.27 24.22 18.65
C ALA A 16 -29.72 23.95 17.24
N GLY A 17 -30.01 24.84 16.27
CA GLY A 17 -29.49 24.74 14.91
C GLY A 17 -27.96 24.85 14.83
N VAL A 18 -27.37 25.80 15.58
CA VAL A 18 -25.92 25.98 15.63
C VAL A 18 -25.24 24.80 16.32
N THR A 19 -25.80 24.28 17.42
CA THR A 19 -25.24 23.12 18.12
C THR A 19 -25.27 21.85 17.25
N ASN A 20 -26.37 21.62 16.53
CA ASN A 20 -26.50 20.49 15.60
C ASN A 20 -25.53 20.62 14.41
N PHE A 21 -25.32 21.82 13.88
CA PHE A 21 -24.37 22.07 12.80
C PHE A 21 -22.91 21.81 13.25
N ILE A 22 -22.54 22.28 14.45
CA ILE A 22 -21.20 22.06 15.02
C ILE A 22 -20.99 20.56 15.30
N ALA A 23 -21.98 19.88 15.90
CA ALA A 23 -21.91 18.44 16.17
C ALA A 23 -21.76 17.61 14.88
N ALA A 24 -22.52 17.95 13.83
CA ALA A 24 -22.40 17.29 12.53
C ALA A 24 -21.01 17.51 11.90
N ARG A 25 -20.44 18.72 12.02
CA ARG A 25 -19.10 19.04 11.51
C ARG A 25 -17.98 18.37 12.29
N LEU A 26 -18.13 18.26 13.62
CA LEU A 26 -17.20 17.52 14.48
C LEU A 26 -17.25 16.02 14.16
N ALA A 27 -18.45 15.44 14.04
CA ALA A 27 -18.62 14.04 13.67
C ALA A 27 -18.08 13.72 12.27
N ASP A 28 -18.23 14.63 11.29
CA ASP A 28 -17.64 14.46 9.96
C ASP A 28 -16.10 14.53 10.00
N LYS A 29 -15.54 15.43 10.82
CA LYS A 29 -14.10 15.53 11.04
C LYS A 29 -13.54 14.26 11.71
N GLU A 30 -14.20 13.76 12.76
CA GLU A 30 -13.82 12.51 13.43
C GLU A 30 -13.91 11.31 12.49
N ARG A 31 -14.96 11.19 11.68
CA ARG A 31 -15.09 10.12 10.67
C ARG A 31 -14.01 10.18 9.60
N LYS A 32 -13.56 11.38 9.22
CA LYS A 32 -12.44 11.55 8.29
C LYS A 32 -11.12 11.14 8.94
N GLU A 33 -10.91 11.53 10.20
CA GLU A 33 -9.72 11.17 10.96
C GLU A 33 -9.61 9.67 11.25
N ILE A 34 -10.74 9.00 11.56
CA ILE A 34 -10.79 7.54 11.74
C ILE A 34 -10.43 6.84 10.43
N ARG A 35 -11.09 7.21 9.32
CA ARG A 35 -10.79 6.63 7.99
C ARG A 35 -9.32 6.85 7.59
N ARG A 36 -8.77 8.01 7.89
CA ARG A 36 -7.35 8.32 7.67
C ARG A 36 -6.44 7.41 8.48
N LYS A 37 -6.70 7.22 9.79
CA LYS A 37 -5.91 6.32 10.65
C LYS A 37 -5.98 4.86 10.17
N GLU A 38 -7.16 4.41 9.77
CA GLU A 38 -7.37 3.08 9.18
C GLU A 38 -6.57 2.92 7.88
N ARG A 39 -6.61 3.92 6.98
CA ARG A 39 -5.82 3.93 5.73
C ARG A 39 -4.33 3.88 5.99
N VAL A 40 -3.81 4.70 6.91
CA VAL A 40 -2.39 4.68 7.30
C VAL A 40 -1.99 3.31 7.85
N THR A 41 -2.83 2.72 8.71
CA THR A 41 -2.56 1.40 9.30
C THR A 41 -2.50 0.32 8.21
N PHE A 42 -3.46 0.34 7.30
CA PHE A 42 -3.49 -0.59 6.17
C PHE A 42 -2.25 -0.46 5.28
N LEU A 43 -1.91 0.76 4.87
CA LEU A 43 -0.74 1.02 4.02
C LEU A 43 0.57 0.63 4.72
N THR A 44 0.66 0.85 6.04
CA THR A 44 1.81 0.43 6.85
C THR A 44 1.97 -1.09 6.85
N ASN A 45 0.87 -1.84 7.00
CA ASN A 45 0.89 -3.30 6.94
C ASN A 45 1.27 -3.82 5.55
N ALA A 46 0.77 -3.18 4.49
CA ALA A 46 1.14 -3.50 3.11
C ALA A 46 2.64 -3.24 2.84
N MET A 47 3.15 -2.09 3.30
CA MET A 47 4.58 -1.76 3.20
C MET A 47 5.45 -2.77 3.96
N GLN A 48 5.07 -3.14 5.18
CA GLN A 48 5.81 -4.13 5.97
C GLN A 48 5.86 -5.49 5.25
N SER A 49 4.73 -5.94 4.71
CA SER A 49 4.65 -7.18 3.94
C SER A 49 5.58 -7.16 2.72
N LEU A 50 5.66 -6.04 2.00
CA LEU A 50 6.57 -5.88 0.87
C LEU A 50 8.05 -5.84 1.29
N VAL A 51 8.36 -5.23 2.43
CA VAL A 51 9.72 -5.24 3.02
C VAL A 51 10.14 -6.67 3.38
N ASP A 52 9.25 -7.42 4.02
CA ASP A 52 9.52 -8.81 4.39
C ASP A 52 9.72 -9.70 3.16
N LEU A 53 8.92 -9.51 2.11
CA LEU A 53 9.06 -10.19 0.83
C LEU A 53 10.38 -9.84 0.14
N ARG A 54 10.81 -8.57 0.18
CA ARG A 54 12.12 -8.16 -0.31
C ARG A 54 13.25 -8.85 0.47
N GLY A 55 13.16 -8.91 1.80
CA GLY A 55 14.15 -9.60 2.62
C GLY A 55 14.27 -11.09 2.31
N GLN A 56 13.13 -11.78 2.13
CA GLN A 56 13.09 -13.18 1.66
C GLN A 56 13.75 -13.32 0.28
N TYR A 57 13.49 -12.37 -0.61
CA TYR A 57 14.09 -12.37 -1.94
C TYR A 57 15.61 -12.24 -1.87
N GLU A 58 16.13 -11.30 -1.08
CA GLU A 58 17.58 -11.12 -0.88
C GLU A 58 18.26 -12.37 -0.31
N ALA A 59 17.60 -13.10 0.59
CA ALA A 59 18.13 -14.36 1.12
C ALA A 59 18.27 -15.42 0.01
N ILE A 60 17.29 -15.52 -0.88
CA ILE A 60 17.32 -16.44 -2.02
C ILE A 60 18.38 -16.01 -3.05
N LEU A 61 18.55 -14.70 -3.27
CA LEU A 61 19.64 -14.16 -4.12
C LEU A 61 21.03 -14.48 -3.57
N SER A 62 21.21 -14.40 -2.26
CA SER A 62 22.47 -14.74 -1.60
C SER A 62 22.82 -16.22 -1.82
N ASN A 63 21.84 -17.11 -1.70
CA ASN A 63 22.03 -18.54 -1.97
C ASN A 63 22.37 -18.80 -3.45
N PHE A 64 21.74 -18.07 -4.37
CA PHE A 64 22.07 -18.12 -5.80
C PHE A 64 23.52 -17.70 -6.08
N ALA A 65 23.99 -16.62 -5.45
CA ALA A 65 25.35 -16.12 -5.63
C ALA A 65 26.43 -17.13 -5.16
N LEU A 66 26.10 -18.00 -4.20
CA LEU A 66 26.98 -19.07 -3.74
C LEU A 66 26.98 -20.29 -4.68
N GLU A 67 25.83 -20.62 -5.28
CA GLU A 67 25.67 -21.79 -6.15
C GLU A 67 26.10 -21.53 -7.61
N GLY A 68 26.10 -20.27 -8.07
CA GLY A 68 26.55 -19.89 -9.42
C GLY A 68 25.58 -20.28 -10.55
N HIS A 69 24.45 -20.91 -10.22
CA HIS A 69 23.35 -21.21 -11.14
C HIS A 69 22.01 -21.23 -10.38
N PRO A 70 20.87 -20.97 -11.03
CA PRO A 70 19.58 -21.04 -10.38
C PRO A 70 19.24 -22.50 -10.11
N SER A 71 19.14 -22.88 -8.83
CA SER A 71 18.52 -24.16 -8.50
C SER A 71 17.05 -24.15 -8.93
N PRO A 72 16.45 -25.30 -9.27
CA PRO A 72 15.01 -25.38 -9.53
C PRO A 72 14.15 -24.80 -8.40
N ASN A 73 14.65 -24.84 -7.16
CA ASN A 73 14.02 -24.25 -5.99
C ASN A 73 14.03 -22.71 -6.01
N PHE A 74 15.07 -22.09 -6.60
CA PHE A 74 15.16 -20.63 -6.76
C PHE A 74 13.96 -20.09 -7.55
N LEU A 75 13.63 -20.72 -8.69
CA LEU A 75 12.55 -20.24 -9.55
C LEU A 75 11.18 -20.37 -8.86
N VAL A 76 10.96 -21.46 -8.13
CA VAL A 76 9.73 -21.67 -7.37
C VAL A 76 9.55 -20.58 -6.31
N GLU A 77 10.59 -20.29 -5.53
CA GLU A 77 10.53 -19.26 -4.50
C GLU A 77 10.45 -17.84 -5.11
N HIS A 78 11.12 -17.58 -6.24
CA HIS A 78 10.99 -16.33 -7.00
C HIS A 78 9.53 -16.07 -7.38
N TYR A 79 8.88 -17.03 -8.03
CA TYR A 79 7.48 -16.88 -8.45
C TYR A 79 6.53 -16.71 -7.28
N LYS A 80 6.77 -17.45 -6.20
CA LYS A 80 5.98 -17.34 -4.97
C LYS A 80 6.08 -15.91 -4.39
N ILE A 81 7.28 -15.36 -4.27
CA ILE A 81 7.50 -14.01 -3.74
C ILE A 81 6.86 -12.95 -4.63
N MET A 82 7.05 -13.03 -5.95
CA MET A 82 6.45 -12.07 -6.88
C MET A 82 4.92 -12.14 -6.89
N GLY A 83 4.34 -13.34 -6.80
CA GLY A 83 2.90 -13.53 -6.66
C GLY A 83 2.34 -12.93 -5.36
N MET A 84 3.06 -13.11 -4.24
CA MET A 84 2.71 -12.48 -2.96
C MET A 84 2.80 -10.96 -3.04
N ALA A 85 3.85 -10.41 -3.66
CA ALA A 85 4.02 -8.97 -3.82
C ALA A 85 2.87 -8.34 -4.62
N ILE A 86 2.45 -9.00 -5.70
CA ILE A 86 1.30 -8.54 -6.50
C ILE A 86 0.00 -8.64 -5.71
N SER A 87 -0.18 -9.69 -4.90
CA SER A 87 -1.36 -9.83 -4.06
C SER A 87 -1.47 -8.70 -3.03
N VAL A 88 -0.32 -8.27 -2.46
CA VAL A 88 -0.25 -7.10 -1.57
C VAL A 88 -0.53 -5.81 -2.32
N VAL A 89 -0.03 -5.65 -3.54
CA VAL A 89 -0.30 -4.45 -4.36
C VAL A 89 -1.78 -4.38 -4.75
N LEU A 90 -2.40 -5.51 -5.08
CA LEU A 90 -3.81 -5.57 -5.47
C LEU A 90 -4.78 -5.23 -4.34
N SER A 91 -4.36 -5.39 -3.07
CA SER A 91 -5.17 -4.98 -1.93
C SER A 91 -5.12 -3.48 -1.64
N ILE A 92 -4.23 -2.73 -2.30
CA ILE A 92 -4.13 -1.28 -2.11
C ILE A 92 -5.28 -0.59 -2.85
N ASP A 93 -6.13 0.11 -2.10
CA ASP A 93 -7.29 0.83 -2.65
C ASP A 93 -6.93 2.02 -3.55
N ASP A 94 -5.69 2.49 -3.51
CA ASP A 94 -5.20 3.59 -4.35
C ASP A 94 -4.95 3.12 -5.79
N ASP A 95 -5.85 3.50 -6.71
CA ASP A 95 -5.85 3.05 -8.10
C ASP A 95 -4.56 3.41 -8.85
N GLU A 96 -4.04 4.63 -8.64
CA GLU A 96 -2.83 5.12 -9.31
C GLU A 96 -1.60 4.35 -8.82
N LEU A 97 -1.45 4.20 -7.50
CA LEU A 97 -0.37 3.39 -6.94
C LEU A 97 -0.45 1.94 -7.39
N ARG A 98 -1.64 1.35 -7.31
CA ARG A 98 -1.87 -0.04 -7.70
C ARG A 98 -1.49 -0.26 -9.15
N GLU A 99 -1.87 0.65 -10.05
CA GLU A 99 -1.48 0.59 -11.46
C GLU A 99 0.04 0.70 -11.66
N ILE A 100 0.70 1.66 -11.00
CA ILE A 100 2.16 1.83 -11.11
C ILE A 100 2.90 0.61 -10.58
N ALA A 101 2.47 0.09 -9.42
CA ALA A 101 3.09 -1.06 -8.79
C ALA A 101 2.87 -2.35 -9.59
N ILE A 102 1.68 -2.55 -10.19
CA ILE A 102 1.44 -3.66 -11.13
C ILE A 102 2.34 -3.51 -12.36
N LYS A 103 2.41 -2.32 -12.99
CA LYS A 103 3.28 -2.08 -14.16
C LYS A 103 4.74 -2.36 -13.85
N ARG A 104 5.18 -2.09 -12.62
CA ARG A 104 6.56 -2.35 -12.16
C ARG A 104 6.80 -3.83 -11.87
N LEU A 105 5.86 -4.55 -11.28
CA LEU A 105 6.04 -5.97 -10.91
C LEU A 105 5.76 -6.95 -12.05
N THR A 106 4.86 -6.63 -12.97
CA THR A 106 4.43 -7.51 -14.06
C THR A 106 5.57 -8.00 -14.96
N PRO A 107 6.54 -7.16 -15.36
CA PRO A 107 7.70 -7.62 -16.15
C PRO A 107 8.57 -8.66 -15.44
N HIS A 108 8.45 -8.78 -14.12
CA HIS A 108 9.23 -9.70 -13.27
C HIS A 108 8.47 -10.98 -12.91
N LEU A 109 7.18 -11.04 -13.24
CA LEU A 109 6.42 -12.28 -13.35
C LEU A 109 6.77 -12.95 -14.66
N VAL A 110 7.96 -13.54 -14.73
CA VAL A 110 8.29 -14.23 -15.96
C VAL A 110 7.38 -15.43 -16.16
N LYS A 111 7.13 -15.82 -17.41
CA LYS A 111 6.37 -17.04 -17.66
C LYS A 111 7.19 -18.24 -17.21
N LYS A 112 6.52 -19.14 -16.48
CA LYS A 112 7.07 -20.36 -15.87
C LYS A 112 7.93 -21.21 -16.83
N ASP A 113 7.70 -21.10 -18.14
CA ASP A 113 8.28 -21.98 -19.14
C ASP A 113 9.45 -21.39 -19.97
N ASP A 114 9.67 -20.07 -19.99
CA ASP A 114 10.61 -19.44 -20.96
C ASP A 114 11.99 -19.05 -20.39
N ASN A 115 12.22 -19.13 -19.08
CA ASN A 115 13.28 -18.31 -18.46
C ASN A 115 14.47 -19.02 -17.81
N LEU A 116 14.57 -20.35 -17.86
CA LEU A 116 15.76 -21.04 -17.35
C LEU A 116 17.04 -20.68 -18.14
N GLU A 117 16.92 -20.41 -19.44
CA GLU A 117 18.05 -19.98 -20.29
C GLU A 117 18.44 -18.51 -20.04
N GLU A 118 17.46 -17.61 -19.89
CA GLU A 118 17.70 -16.18 -19.61
C GLU A 118 18.34 -15.97 -18.23
N PHE A 119 17.92 -16.76 -17.23
CA PHE A 119 18.52 -16.81 -15.89
C PHE A 119 19.99 -17.24 -15.88
N ARG A 120 20.38 -18.09 -16.84
CA ARG A 120 21.75 -18.60 -16.99
C ARG A 120 22.67 -17.62 -17.72
N LEU A 121 22.11 -16.79 -18.61
CA LEU A 121 22.86 -15.88 -19.49
C LEU A 121 23.04 -14.48 -18.90
N TYR A 122 22.15 -14.02 -18.02
CA TYR A 122 22.18 -12.66 -17.49
C TYR A 122 22.22 -12.63 -15.97
N GLY A 123 23.42 -12.47 -15.40
CA GLY A 123 23.64 -12.22 -13.96
C GLY A 123 22.99 -10.94 -13.40
N GLU A 124 22.25 -10.18 -14.23
CA GLU A 124 21.52 -8.96 -13.86
C GLU A 124 20.01 -9.18 -13.60
N TYR A 125 19.46 -10.34 -13.97
CA TYR A 125 18.02 -10.60 -13.80
C TYR A 125 17.55 -10.57 -12.33
N PRO A 126 18.29 -11.15 -11.37
CA PRO A 126 17.85 -11.18 -9.98
C PRO A 126 17.94 -9.81 -9.29
N THR A 127 18.88 -8.96 -9.69
CA THR A 127 19.02 -7.59 -9.14
C THR A 127 17.89 -6.68 -9.61
N ARG A 128 17.45 -6.76 -10.87
CA ARG A 128 16.32 -5.98 -11.39
C ARG A 128 15.00 -6.26 -10.65
N ASN A 129 14.75 -7.52 -10.26
CA ASN A 129 13.56 -7.91 -9.53
C ASN A 129 13.56 -7.38 -8.08
N ARG A 130 14.72 -7.36 -7.42
CA ARG A 130 14.92 -6.73 -6.11
C ARG A 130 14.65 -5.23 -6.18
N ASP A 131 15.15 -4.58 -7.23
CA ASP A 131 14.99 -3.14 -7.42
C ASP A 131 13.53 -2.78 -7.66
N ALA A 132 12.77 -3.58 -8.42
CA ALA A 132 11.34 -3.39 -8.59
C ALA A 132 10.54 -3.49 -7.28
N LEU A 133 10.83 -4.48 -6.42
CA LEU A 133 10.23 -4.57 -5.08
C LEU A 133 10.59 -3.34 -4.22
N THR A 134 11.84 -2.91 -4.25
CA THR A 134 12.33 -1.74 -3.52
C THR A 134 11.60 -0.48 -3.95
N ASP A 135 11.41 -0.33 -5.25
CA ASP A 135 10.69 0.78 -5.86
C ASP A 135 9.22 0.85 -5.42
N VAL A 136 8.54 -0.29 -5.34
CA VAL A 136 7.15 -0.34 -4.83
C VAL A 136 7.11 0.01 -3.33
N VAL A 137 8.03 -0.52 -2.52
CA VAL A 137 8.14 -0.17 -1.09
C VAL A 137 8.29 1.34 -0.90
N ILE A 138 9.16 1.99 -1.69
CA ILE A 138 9.37 3.44 -1.61
C ILE A 138 8.09 4.20 -1.94
N GLN A 139 7.32 3.78 -2.95
CA GLN A 139 6.08 4.45 -3.32
C GLN A 139 5.00 4.32 -2.24
N VAL A 140 4.82 3.12 -1.67
CA VAL A 140 3.89 2.93 -0.54
C VAL A 140 4.31 3.79 0.65
N GLY A 141 5.62 3.87 0.94
CA GLY A 141 6.16 4.73 1.99
C GLY A 141 5.87 6.23 1.78
N LYS A 142 5.91 6.71 0.52
CA LYS A 142 5.54 8.10 0.18
C LYS A 142 4.07 8.39 0.49
N LEU A 143 3.17 7.48 0.13
CA LEU A 143 1.74 7.63 0.42
C LEU A 143 1.44 7.66 1.91
N ILE A 144 2.09 6.81 2.70
CA ILE A 144 1.99 6.88 4.16
C ILE A 144 2.42 8.26 4.65
N ALA A 145 3.53 8.80 4.14
CA ALA A 145 4.03 10.11 4.53
C ALA A 145 3.09 11.27 4.12
N GLU A 146 2.42 11.16 2.97
CA GLU A 146 1.41 12.12 2.51
C GLU A 146 0.14 12.05 3.38
N GLU A 147 -0.34 10.84 3.64
CA GLU A 147 -1.46 10.60 4.55
C GLU A 147 -1.15 11.11 5.95
N MET A 148 0.09 11.02 6.45
CA MET A 148 0.48 11.55 7.76
C MET A 148 0.59 13.09 7.83
N LYS A 149 0.68 13.80 6.70
CA LYS A 149 0.79 15.27 6.66
C LYS A 149 -0.56 15.99 6.55
N THR A 150 -1.63 15.30 6.17
CA THR A 150 -2.92 15.88 5.76
C THR A 150 -3.94 15.95 6.89
#